data_AF-A0A2R4P1P5-F1
#
_entry.id   AF-A0A2R4P1P5-F1
#
_cell.length_a   1.000
_cell.length_b   1.000
_cell.length_c   1.000
_cell.angle_alpha   90.00
_cell.angle_beta   90.00
_cell.angle_gamma   90.00
#
_symmetry.space_group_name_H-M   'P 1'
#
loop_
_entity.id
_entity.type
_entity.pdbx_description
1 polymer ?
#
loop_
_entity_poly.entity_id
_entity_poly.type
_entity_poly.pdbx_seq_one_letter_code
_entity_poly.pdbx_strand_id
1 'polypeptide(L)'
;MLLLAIFSNAQNLNIETYSKDNKCSISINDEEIYSRECEYELEPNLIFYTKVNSSEVWIFQDIQNYAACNGHGPLRIFEKKDDDKIKFQGEIDWCAGVPFFEVSDRGILIIDKPHKNALTNNGDPNFKGSGKLSDESKYKFENGKIKKI
;
A
#
# COMPACT_ATOMS: atom_id res chain seq x y z
N MET A 1 -20.06 -23.90 -34.93
CA MET A 1 -19.87 -22.69 -34.11
C MET A 1 -19.31 -23.16 -32.77
N LEU A 2 -17.99 -23.10 -32.60
CA LEU A 2 -17.30 -23.65 -31.44
C LEU A 2 -17.12 -22.53 -30.41
N LEU A 3 -17.83 -22.63 -29.29
CA LEU A 3 -17.69 -21.71 -28.16
C LEU A 3 -16.49 -22.17 -27.31
N LEU A 4 -15.32 -21.58 -27.53
CA LEU A 4 -14.18 -21.74 -26.62
C LEU A 4 -14.44 -20.87 -25.39
N ALA A 5 -15.04 -21.47 -24.36
CA ALA A 5 -14.98 -20.92 -23.01
C ALA A 5 -13.53 -21.02 -22.54
N ILE A 6 -12.78 -19.92 -22.67
CA ILE A 6 -11.47 -19.78 -22.03
C ILE A 6 -11.78 -19.53 -20.56
N PHE A 7 -11.82 -20.59 -19.77
CA PHE A 7 -11.87 -20.48 -18.33
C PHE A 7 -10.61 -19.72 -17.90
N SER A 8 -10.82 -18.50 -17.42
CA SER A 8 -9.80 -17.64 -16.82
C SER A 8 -9.07 -18.44 -15.74
N ASN A 9 -7.78 -18.71 -15.95
CA ASN A 9 -6.89 -19.13 -14.88
C ASN A 9 -6.95 -18.04 -13.81
N ALA A 10 -7.71 -18.29 -12.74
CA ALA A 10 -7.47 -17.62 -11.47
C ALA A 10 -6.08 -18.08 -11.03
N GLN A 11 -5.04 -17.36 -11.46
CA GLN A 11 -3.70 -17.56 -10.92
C GLN A 11 -3.82 -17.20 -9.44
N ASN A 12 -3.72 -18.21 -8.56
CA ASN A 12 -3.47 -17.96 -7.15
C ASN A 12 -2.14 -17.25 -7.07
N LEU A 13 -2.18 -15.95 -6.80
CA LEU A 13 -0.99 -15.13 -6.66
C LEU A 13 -0.26 -15.58 -5.38
N ASN A 14 0.91 -16.22 -5.51
CA ASN A 14 1.73 -16.54 -4.35
C ASN A 14 2.48 -15.28 -3.93
N ILE A 15 2.29 -14.82 -2.69
CA ILE A 15 3.02 -13.66 -2.16
C ILE A 15 3.75 -14.12 -0.91
N GLU A 16 5.07 -13.91 -0.93
CA GLU A 16 5.95 -14.24 0.18
C GLU A 16 6.77 -13.01 0.54
N THR A 17 6.87 -12.72 1.82
CA THR A 17 7.62 -11.58 2.34
C THR A 17 8.51 -12.06 3.46
N TYR A 18 9.75 -11.57 3.48
CA TYR A 18 10.76 -12.03 4.42
C TYR A 18 11.47 -10.85 5.06
N SER A 19 11.86 -11.01 6.33
CA SER A 19 12.89 -10.23 7.00
C SER A 19 13.92 -11.20 7.59
N LYS A 20 15.13 -11.21 7.03
CA LYS A 20 16.22 -12.08 7.48
C LYS A 20 17.57 -11.45 7.13
N ASP A 21 18.54 -11.59 8.04
CA ASP A 21 19.92 -11.12 7.83
C ASP A 21 19.99 -9.63 7.41
N ASN A 22 19.20 -8.78 8.08
CA ASN A 22 19.04 -7.34 7.78
C ASN A 22 18.54 -7.05 6.36
N LYS A 23 17.88 -8.00 5.71
CA LYS A 23 17.29 -7.86 4.36
C LYS A 23 15.79 -8.10 4.43
N CYS A 24 15.03 -7.20 3.81
CA CYS A 24 13.60 -7.35 3.60
C CYS A 24 13.36 -7.59 2.12
N SER A 25 12.56 -8.61 1.80
CA SER A 25 12.23 -8.93 0.42
C SER A 25 10.76 -9.24 0.22
N ILE A 26 10.32 -9.05 -1.03
CA ILE A 26 8.98 -9.37 -1.51
C ILE A 26 9.16 -10.26 -2.73
N SER A 27 8.54 -11.43 -2.69
CA SER A 27 8.45 -12.36 -3.80
C SER A 27 7.00 -12.52 -4.24
N ILE A 28 6.78 -12.54 -5.55
CA ILE A 28 5.46 -12.80 -6.14
C ILE A 28 5.62 -13.90 -7.18
N ASN A 29 4.83 -14.97 -7.05
CA ASN A 29 4.93 -16.17 -7.88
C ASN A 29 6.36 -16.74 -7.93
N ASP A 30 6.96 -16.87 -6.75
CA ASP A 30 8.31 -17.44 -6.53
C ASP A 30 9.46 -16.61 -7.15
N GLU A 31 9.18 -15.41 -7.65
CA GLU A 31 10.17 -14.44 -8.14
C GLU A 31 10.37 -13.32 -7.11
N GLU A 32 11.61 -13.12 -6.63
CA GLU A 32 11.98 -11.95 -5.81
C GLU A 32 11.89 -10.69 -6.68
N ILE A 33 10.86 -9.88 -6.47
CA ILE A 33 10.63 -8.63 -7.23
C ILE A 33 11.23 -7.41 -6.54
N TYR A 34 11.56 -7.53 -5.26
CA TYR A 34 12.07 -6.43 -4.46
C TYR A 34 12.89 -6.92 -3.28
N SER A 35 13.93 -6.15 -2.98
CA SER A 35 14.83 -6.39 -1.86
C SER A 35 15.45 -5.08 -1.39
N ARG A 36 15.62 -4.91 -0.09
CA ARG A 36 16.37 -3.80 0.52
C ARG A 36 16.99 -4.20 1.85
N GLU A 37 17.94 -3.39 2.31
CA GLU A 37 18.43 -3.46 3.69
C GLU A 37 17.34 -2.96 4.67
N CYS A 38 17.19 -3.64 5.81
CA CYS A 38 16.14 -3.38 6.80
C CYS A 38 16.52 -3.88 8.22
N GLU A 39 17.65 -3.41 8.76
CA GLU A 39 18.22 -3.89 10.05
C GLU A 39 17.24 -3.93 11.24
N TYR A 40 16.23 -3.06 11.25
CA TYR A 40 15.30 -2.87 12.37
C TYR A 40 13.82 -3.01 11.98
N GLU A 41 13.55 -3.69 10.88
CA GLU A 41 12.21 -3.82 10.31
C GLU A 41 11.82 -5.29 10.13
N LEU A 42 10.53 -5.58 10.23
CA LEU A 42 9.98 -6.90 9.92
C LEU A 42 9.57 -6.95 8.45
N GLU A 43 9.13 -8.13 8.01
CA GLU A 43 8.68 -8.34 6.64
C GLU A 43 7.56 -7.35 6.25
N PRO A 44 7.61 -6.76 5.03
CA PRO A 44 6.55 -5.87 4.57
C PRO A 44 5.22 -6.62 4.43
N ASN A 45 4.11 -6.01 4.84
CA ASN A 45 2.78 -6.61 4.68
C ASN A 45 2.10 -6.08 3.43
N LEU A 46 1.49 -6.95 2.61
CA LEU A 46 0.55 -6.49 1.59
C LEU A 46 -0.69 -5.91 2.28
N ILE A 47 -0.91 -4.61 2.14
CA ILE A 47 -2.07 -3.93 2.73
C ILE A 47 -3.13 -3.53 1.71
N PHE A 48 -2.77 -3.50 0.42
CA PHE A 48 -3.70 -3.16 -0.65
C PHE A 48 -3.29 -3.78 -1.98
N TYR A 49 -4.28 -4.31 -2.69
CA TYR A 49 -4.15 -4.77 -4.08
C TYR A 49 -5.36 -4.32 -4.87
N THR A 50 -5.15 -3.80 -6.08
CA THR A 50 -6.24 -3.43 -6.97
C THR A 50 -5.82 -3.43 -8.44
N LYS A 51 -6.81 -3.35 -9.32
CA LYS A 51 -6.60 -3.08 -10.75
C LYS A 51 -7.06 -1.67 -11.07
N VAL A 52 -6.21 -0.89 -11.72
CA VAL A 52 -6.53 0.46 -12.20
C VAL A 52 -6.15 0.56 -13.67
N ASN A 53 -7.13 0.80 -14.55
CA ASN A 53 -6.97 0.69 -16.00
C ASN A 53 -6.44 -0.70 -16.40
N SER A 54 -5.36 -0.75 -17.19
CA SER A 54 -4.64 -1.97 -17.56
C SER A 54 -3.53 -2.34 -16.57
N SER A 55 -3.42 -1.63 -15.44
CA SER A 55 -2.41 -1.90 -14.43
C SER A 55 -2.96 -2.72 -13.26
N GLU A 56 -2.13 -3.62 -12.73
CA GLU A 56 -2.29 -4.19 -11.40
C GLU A 56 -1.34 -3.49 -10.43
N VAL A 57 -1.83 -3.15 -9.23
CA VAL A 57 -1.07 -2.38 -8.24
C VAL A 57 -1.08 -3.10 -6.90
N TRP A 58 0.10 -3.24 -6.31
CA TRP A 58 0.30 -3.76 -4.95
C TRP A 58 0.92 -2.68 -4.08
N ILE A 59 0.40 -2.54 -2.88
CA ILE A 59 0.93 -1.62 -1.87
C ILE A 59 1.27 -2.44 -0.64
N PHE A 60 2.56 -2.48 -0.33
CA PHE A 60 3.07 -3.08 0.89
C PHE A 60 3.34 -1.98 1.92
N GLN A 61 3.15 -2.30 3.20
CA GLN A 61 3.54 -1.45 4.30
C GLN A 61 4.67 -2.14 5.07
N ASP A 62 5.80 -1.45 5.16
CA ASP A 62 6.90 -1.87 6.02
C ASP A 62 6.45 -1.88 7.49
N ILE A 63 6.98 -2.78 8.30
CA ILE A 63 6.69 -2.89 9.74
C ILE A 63 7.94 -2.53 10.52
N GLN A 64 7.85 -1.56 11.42
CA GLN A 64 8.99 -1.19 12.26
C GLN A 64 8.98 -1.98 13.57
N ASN A 65 10.14 -2.53 13.96
CA ASN A 65 10.26 -3.41 15.13
C ASN A 65 10.27 -2.64 16.48
N TYR A 66 10.30 -1.30 16.44
CA TYR A 66 10.32 -0.43 17.62
C TYR A 66 9.09 0.49 17.69
N ALA A 67 8.90 1.20 18.81
CA ALA A 67 7.81 2.17 18.99
C ALA A 67 7.82 3.36 18.00
N ALA A 68 8.76 3.39 17.06
CA ALA A 68 8.73 4.32 15.94
C ALA A 68 7.47 4.06 15.10
N CYS A 69 6.73 5.13 14.81
CA CYS A 69 5.54 5.10 13.96
C CYS A 69 4.45 4.09 14.38
N ASN A 70 4.41 3.70 15.66
CA ASN A 70 3.50 2.68 16.20
C ASN A 70 3.57 1.32 15.47
N GLY A 71 4.78 0.92 15.03
CA GLY A 71 5.00 -0.33 14.30
C GLY A 71 4.66 -0.24 12.81
N HIS A 72 4.22 0.91 12.32
CA HIS A 72 4.02 1.15 10.89
C HIS A 72 5.28 1.75 10.27
N GLY A 73 5.45 1.56 8.97
CA GLY A 73 6.54 2.15 8.21
C GLY A 73 6.11 2.59 6.82
N PRO A 74 7.09 2.96 5.97
CA PRO A 74 6.87 3.42 4.62
C PRO A 74 5.96 2.49 3.81
N LEU A 75 5.21 3.08 2.88
CA LEU A 75 4.47 2.33 1.87
C LEU A 75 5.36 2.09 0.66
N ARG A 76 5.36 0.87 0.13
CA ARG A 76 6.07 0.45 -1.07
C ARG A 76 5.05 0.14 -2.16
N ILE A 77 5.11 0.84 -3.29
CA ILE A 77 4.13 0.70 -4.37
C ILE A 77 4.75 -0.02 -5.55
N PHE A 78 4.07 -1.06 -6.02
CA PHE A 78 4.45 -1.85 -7.18
C PHE A 78 3.33 -1.82 -8.22
N GLU A 79 3.72 -1.81 -9.49
CA GLU A 79 2.77 -1.81 -10.61
C GLU A 79 3.22 -2.82 -11.66
N LYS A 80 2.26 -3.58 -12.18
CA LYS A 80 2.39 -4.42 -13.37
C LYS A 80 1.51 -3.81 -14.45
N LYS A 81 2.10 -3.51 -15.61
CA LYS A 81 1.38 -3.06 -16.81
C LYS A 81 1.31 -4.22 -17.81
N ASP A 82 1.09 -3.90 -19.08
CA ASP A 82 0.98 -4.87 -20.18
C ASP A 82 2.30 -5.63 -20.49
N ASP A 83 3.43 -5.25 -19.90
CA ASP A 83 4.74 -5.86 -20.13
C ASP A 83 5.04 -7.09 -19.25
N ASP A 84 4.00 -7.60 -18.59
CA ASP A 84 3.97 -8.75 -17.68
C ASP A 84 4.93 -8.71 -16.48
N LYS A 85 5.66 -7.61 -16.27
CA LYS A 85 6.64 -7.45 -15.20
C LYS A 85 6.13 -6.55 -14.09
N ILE A 86 6.25 -7.01 -12.85
CA ILE A 86 5.97 -6.21 -11.66
C ILE A 86 7.17 -5.29 -11.41
N LYS A 87 6.94 -3.99 -11.25
CA LYS A 87 8.00 -3.00 -11.04
C LYS A 87 7.74 -2.17 -9.80
N PHE A 88 8.80 -1.93 -9.03
CA PHE A 88 8.79 -0.95 -7.95
C PHE A 88 8.62 0.47 -8.53
N GLN A 89 7.59 1.18 -8.10
CA GLN A 89 7.28 2.54 -8.55
C GLN A 89 7.73 3.62 -7.56
N GLY A 90 7.96 3.25 -6.30
CA GLY A 90 8.49 4.15 -5.30
C GLY A 90 7.95 3.88 -3.91
N GLU A 91 8.41 4.69 -2.97
CA GLU A 91 8.01 4.66 -1.58
C GLU A 91 7.30 5.95 -1.16
N ILE A 92 6.41 5.84 -0.18
CA ILE A 92 5.84 6.97 0.55
C ILE A 92 6.35 6.87 1.97
N ASP A 93 7.07 7.91 2.42
CA ASP A 93 7.37 8.07 3.84
C ASP A 93 6.05 8.16 4.62
N TRP A 94 5.78 7.12 5.40
CA TRP A 94 4.50 6.88 6.04
C TRP A 94 4.73 6.46 7.47
N CYS A 95 4.35 7.35 8.39
CA CYS A 95 4.45 7.14 9.83
C CYS A 95 3.08 7.23 10.49
N ALA A 96 2.06 6.82 9.74
CA ALA A 96 0.66 6.80 10.12
C ALA A 96 0.14 5.36 10.17
N GLY A 97 -1.09 5.20 10.68
CA GLY A 97 -1.75 3.89 10.71
C GLY A 97 -2.04 3.33 9.30
N VAL A 98 -2.89 2.31 9.23
CA VAL A 98 -3.33 1.73 7.96
C VAL A 98 -3.99 2.83 7.09
N PRO A 99 -3.49 3.09 5.86
CA PRO A 99 -4.05 4.10 4.98
C PRO A 99 -5.48 3.79 4.55
N PHE A 100 -6.21 4.84 4.17
CA PHE A 100 -7.43 4.71 3.39
C PHE A 100 -7.13 4.84 1.90
N PHE A 101 -7.79 4.04 1.07
CA PHE A 101 -7.57 3.98 -0.37
C PHE A 101 -8.86 4.30 -1.13
N GLU A 102 -8.82 5.29 -2.02
CA GLU A 102 -9.87 5.51 -3.02
C GLU A 102 -9.34 5.15 -4.40
N VAL A 103 -10.08 4.32 -5.12
CA VAL A 103 -9.71 3.86 -6.47
C VAL A 103 -10.61 4.55 -7.48
N SER A 104 -9.99 5.09 -8.54
CA SER A 104 -10.67 5.67 -9.69
C SER A 104 -10.07 5.12 -10.98
N ASP A 105 -10.72 5.42 -12.11
CA ASP A 105 -10.17 5.21 -13.45
C ASP A 105 -8.82 5.93 -13.67
N ARG A 106 -8.52 6.97 -12.89
CA ARG A 106 -7.30 7.77 -13.05
C ARG A 106 -6.17 7.40 -12.08
N GLY A 107 -6.39 6.50 -11.13
CA GLY A 107 -5.38 6.20 -10.12
C GLY A 107 -5.94 5.84 -8.75
N ILE A 108 -5.03 5.79 -7.80
CA ILE A 108 -5.29 5.49 -6.40
C ILE A 108 -4.98 6.75 -5.58
N LEU A 109 -5.93 7.17 -4.75
CA LEU A 109 -5.71 8.17 -3.72
C LEU A 109 -5.44 7.45 -2.39
N ILE A 110 -4.33 7.79 -1.75
CA ILE A 110 -3.84 7.22 -0.49
C ILE A 110 -3.95 8.33 0.56
N ILE A 111 -4.74 8.08 1.60
CA ILE A 111 -5.12 9.11 2.58
C ILE A 111 -4.73 8.65 3.97
N ASP A 112 -4.04 9.53 4.70
CA ASP A 112 -3.80 9.32 6.12
C ASP A 112 -5.12 9.45 6.86
N LYS A 113 -5.51 8.41 7.59
CA LYS A 113 -6.82 8.38 8.25
C LYS A 113 -6.91 9.54 9.24
N PRO A 114 -7.99 10.35 9.24
CA PRO A 114 -8.17 11.35 10.28
C PRO A 114 -8.24 10.67 11.65
N HIS A 115 -7.54 11.23 12.63
CA HIS A 115 -7.53 10.71 14.00
C HIS A 115 -8.97 10.50 14.52
N LYS A 116 -9.14 9.38 15.24
CA LYS A 116 -10.29 9.10 16.13
C LYS A 116 -10.44 10.23 17.15
N ASN A 117 -11.18 11.28 16.81
CA ASN A 117 -11.93 12.14 17.73
C ASN A 117 -13.10 12.82 17.01
N ALA A 118 -13.58 12.21 15.92
CA ALA A 118 -14.76 12.67 15.19
C ALA A 118 -16.07 12.22 15.83
N LEU A 119 -16.08 11.67 17.05
CA LEU A 119 -17.30 11.29 17.76
C LEU A 119 -17.17 11.65 19.25
N THR A 120 -18.17 12.35 19.80
CA THR A 120 -18.38 12.47 21.24
C THR A 120 -18.70 11.09 21.83
N ASN A 121 -18.68 10.96 23.16
CA ASN A 121 -19.13 9.73 23.86
C ASN A 121 -20.57 9.30 23.52
N ASN A 122 -21.33 10.14 22.82
CA ASN A 122 -22.70 9.89 22.37
C ASN A 122 -22.80 9.59 20.87
N GLY A 123 -21.68 9.54 20.13
CA GLY A 123 -21.68 9.26 18.69
C GLY A 123 -21.93 10.47 17.78
N ASP A 124 -21.86 11.71 18.30
CA ASP A 124 -22.01 12.93 17.49
C ASP A 124 -20.65 13.46 17.01
N PRO A 125 -20.55 14.08 15.81
CA PRO A 125 -19.32 14.70 15.34
C PRO A 125 -18.77 15.79 16.28
N ASN A 126 -17.60 15.55 16.90
CA ASN A 126 -16.97 16.51 17.80
C ASN A 126 -16.03 17.47 17.05
N PHE A 127 -16.59 18.50 16.41
CA PHE A 127 -15.80 19.52 15.69
C PHE A 127 -15.25 20.65 16.57
N LYS A 128 -15.37 20.59 17.90
CA LYS A 128 -15.12 21.75 18.78
C LYS A 128 -13.87 21.68 19.67
N GLY A 129 -12.99 20.71 19.48
CA GLY A 129 -11.78 20.62 20.30
C GLY A 129 -10.67 19.82 19.66
N SER A 130 -9.98 20.41 18.70
CA SER A 130 -8.65 19.94 18.32
C SER A 130 -7.77 21.14 18.01
N GLY A 131 -6.71 21.28 18.81
CA GLY A 131 -5.58 22.11 18.44
C GLY A 131 -5.10 21.71 17.05
N LYS A 132 -4.71 22.71 16.26
CA LYS A 132 -4.03 22.64 14.96
C LYS A 132 -3.96 21.23 14.37
N LEU A 133 -4.99 20.89 13.58
CA LEU A 133 -5.07 19.69 12.74
C LEU A 133 -3.72 19.52 12.01
N SER A 134 -2.99 18.43 12.27
CA SER A 134 -1.85 18.09 11.43
C SER A 134 -2.39 17.79 10.04
N ASP A 135 -1.78 18.40 9.04
CA ASP A 135 -2.16 18.33 7.63
C ASP A 135 -2.37 16.86 7.18
N GLU A 136 -3.61 16.47 6.86
CA GLU A 136 -3.92 15.15 6.27
C GLU A 136 -3.00 14.94 5.06
N SER A 137 -2.03 14.04 5.17
CA SER A 137 -1.13 13.76 4.05
C SER A 137 -1.88 12.90 3.03
N LYS A 138 -2.03 13.43 1.81
CA LYS A 138 -2.68 12.76 0.70
C LYS A 138 -1.66 12.53 -0.41
N TYR A 139 -1.71 11.33 -0.99
CA TYR A 139 -0.85 10.96 -2.10
C TYR A 139 -1.70 10.39 -3.23
N LYS A 140 -1.39 10.81 -4.45
CA LYS A 140 -1.98 10.24 -5.66
C LYS A 140 -0.97 9.35 -6.35
N PHE A 141 -1.35 8.12 -6.64
CA PHE A 141 -0.64 7.21 -7.53
C PHE A 141 -1.36 7.17 -8.88
N GLU A 142 -0.66 7.56 -9.95
CA GLU A 142 -1.18 7.58 -11.31
C GLU A 142 -0.06 7.23 -12.31
N ASN A 143 -0.30 6.20 -13.13
CA ASN A 143 0.58 5.79 -14.24
C ASN A 143 2.06 5.65 -13.82
N GLY A 144 2.33 4.92 -12.73
CA GLY A 144 3.67 4.69 -12.20
C GLY A 144 4.29 5.87 -11.47
N LYS A 145 3.52 6.92 -11.14
CA LYS A 145 4.03 8.11 -10.44
C LYS A 145 3.28 8.34 -9.14
N ILE A 146 4.03 8.63 -8.09
CA ILE A 146 3.54 9.03 -6.77
C ILE A 146 3.67 10.54 -6.65
N LYS A 147 2.61 11.21 -6.21
CA LYS A 147 2.62 12.66 -5.96
C LYS A 147 1.89 12.98 -4.65
N LYS A 148 2.55 13.70 -3.74
CA LYS A 148 1.89 14.32 -2.57
C LYS A 148 1.01 15.48 -3.06
N ILE A 149 -0.23 15.57 -2.56
CA ILE A 149 -1.23 16.58 -2.96
C ILE A 149 -1.78 17.34 -1.76
#